data_AF-A0A1F9UF46-F1
#
_entry.id   AF-A0A1F9UF46-F1
#
_cell.length_a   1.000
_cell.length_b   1.000
_cell.length_c   1.000
_cell.angle_alpha   90.00
_cell.angle_beta   90.00
_cell.angle_gamma   90.00
#
_symmetry.space_group_name_H-M   'P 1'
#
loop_
_entity.id
_entity.type
_entity.pdbx_description
1 polymer ?
#
loop_
_entity_poly.entity_id
_entity_poly.type
_entity_poly.pdbx_seq_one_letter_code
_entity_poly.pdbx_strand_id
1 'polypeptide(L)'
;MLKTVLYTAAHSGFDLQRIPLGGAATIAAYLTDAWRERAPFSIRLLGPSLLGPRAPREKDLGRCSTRRYARFCFDFERAVTSEILHYDPRRAGVLSNDVSEGPDFRRLAEKGFDLFTVYHVDVVDYVARLYLRGWVRPETLAGVRGFLDASPLRRFLLGLWKLVFGKQRDSVKYSRGLIVPSDGLKRTLLRCYPDIPPDRIHVLPWGSRRESFDEAAAASAAASPGRSCALSRE
;
A
#
# COMPACT_ATOMS: atom_id res chain seq x y z
N MET A 1 -0.41 3.20 27.19
CA MET A 1 -0.77 4.33 26.31
C MET A 1 0.37 4.52 25.31
N LEU A 2 0.08 4.46 24.02
CA LEU A 2 1.07 4.55 22.94
C LEU A 2 1.66 5.98 22.93
N LYS A 3 2.98 6.14 23.01
CA LYS A 3 3.60 7.47 23.12
C LYS A 3 4.00 8.05 21.77
N THR A 4 4.26 7.20 20.78
CA THR A 4 4.70 7.62 19.44
C THR A 4 4.11 6.74 18.35
N VAL A 5 3.65 7.35 17.26
CA VAL A 5 3.30 6.66 16.02
C VAL A 5 4.44 6.84 15.02
N LEU A 6 5.02 5.72 14.58
CA LEU A 6 6.01 5.65 13.51
C LEU A 6 5.25 5.46 12.20
N TYR A 7 5.13 6.53 11.42
CA TYR A 7 4.34 6.55 10.21
C TYR A 7 5.23 6.35 8.98
N THR A 8 5.14 5.21 8.32
CA THR A 8 5.95 4.90 7.13
C THR A 8 5.21 5.29 5.87
N ALA A 9 5.79 6.20 5.07
CA ALA A 9 5.17 6.65 3.83
C ALA A 9 6.24 6.87 2.76
N ALA A 10 6.30 5.96 1.79
CA ALA A 10 7.33 5.94 0.76
C ALA A 10 7.18 7.07 -0.28
N HIS A 11 6.00 7.68 -0.31
CA HIS A 11 5.69 8.81 -1.18
C HIS A 11 5.51 10.13 -0.41
N SER A 12 5.98 10.19 0.84
CA SER A 12 5.94 11.42 1.63
C SER A 12 7.13 12.35 1.34
N GLY A 13 6.96 13.65 1.64
CA GLY A 13 8.02 14.65 1.52
C GLY A 13 8.26 15.19 0.11
N PHE A 14 7.36 14.93 -0.83
CA PHE A 14 7.40 15.46 -2.19
C PHE A 14 6.36 16.58 -2.38
N ASP A 15 6.65 17.53 -3.26
CA ASP A 15 5.69 18.58 -3.61
C ASP A 15 4.59 18.03 -4.53
N LEU A 16 3.41 17.80 -3.95
CA LEU A 16 2.24 17.26 -4.65
C LEU A 16 1.64 18.24 -5.67
N GLN A 17 1.95 19.54 -5.59
CA GLN A 17 1.54 20.49 -6.63
C GLN A 17 2.41 20.38 -7.89
N ARG A 18 3.62 19.84 -7.75
CA ARG A 18 4.59 19.70 -8.85
C ARG A 18 4.63 18.30 -9.43
N ILE A 19 4.17 17.28 -8.70
CA ILE A 19 4.26 15.89 -9.12
C ILE A 19 2.94 15.16 -8.85
N PRO A 20 2.37 14.48 -9.85
CA PRO A 20 1.21 13.61 -9.64
C PRO A 20 1.66 12.31 -8.95
N LEU A 21 2.04 12.39 -7.68
CA LEU A 21 2.20 11.24 -6.81
C LEU A 21 0.81 10.92 -6.28
N GLY A 22 0.25 9.80 -6.72
CA GLY A 22 -1.17 9.45 -6.55
C GLY A 22 -1.68 9.35 -5.09
N GLY A 23 -2.79 8.63 -4.89
CA GLY A 23 -3.53 8.65 -3.62
C GLY A 23 -2.70 8.46 -2.35
N ALA A 24 -1.68 7.59 -2.37
CA ALA A 24 -0.80 7.34 -1.23
C ALA A 24 -0.07 8.59 -0.71
N ALA A 25 0.47 9.42 -1.62
CA ALA A 25 1.22 10.62 -1.24
C ALA A 25 0.29 11.71 -0.69
N THR A 26 -0.90 11.84 -1.29
CA THR A 26 -1.95 12.77 -0.86
C THR A 26 -2.44 12.44 0.55
N ILE A 27 -2.70 11.17 0.84
CA ILE A 27 -3.17 10.75 2.16
C ILE A 27 -2.08 10.93 3.21
N ALA A 28 -0.83 10.62 2.88
CA ALA A 28 0.29 10.87 3.79
C ALA A 28 0.44 12.35 4.13
N ALA A 29 0.28 13.26 3.16
CA ALA A 29 0.31 14.69 3.39
C ALA A 29 -0.85 15.13 4.32
N TYR A 30 -2.10 14.82 3.95
CA TYR A 30 -3.27 15.24 4.72
C TYR A 30 -3.30 14.68 6.15
N LEU A 31 -2.94 13.42 6.35
CA LEU A 31 -2.85 12.86 7.70
C LEU A 31 -1.76 13.53 8.53
N THR A 32 -0.58 13.75 7.93
CA THR A 32 0.53 14.41 8.62
C THR A 32 0.16 15.83 9.02
N ASP A 33 -0.47 16.60 8.13
CA ASP A 33 -0.88 17.98 8.40
C ASP A 33 -1.95 18.02 9.50
N ALA A 34 -3.00 17.20 9.38
CA ALA A 34 -4.06 17.12 10.38
C ALA A 34 -3.54 16.70 11.77
N TRP A 35 -2.58 15.78 11.84
CA TRP A 35 -2.02 15.34 13.11
C TRP A 35 -1.01 16.32 13.70
N ARG A 36 -0.30 17.10 12.87
CA ARG A 36 0.53 18.20 13.35
C ARG A 36 -0.32 19.30 13.96
N GLU A 37 -1.45 19.63 13.33
CA GLU A 37 -2.38 20.65 13.82
C GLU A 37 -3.05 20.22 15.13
N ARG A 38 -3.58 18.99 15.19
CA ARG A 38 -4.36 18.52 16.35
C ARG A 38 -3.52 17.92 17.47
N ALA A 39 -2.26 17.57 17.19
CA ALA A 39 -1.31 16.93 18.09
C ALA A 39 -1.89 15.80 18.99
N PRO A 40 -2.68 14.85 18.45
CA PRO A 40 -3.32 13.81 19.27
C PRO A 40 -2.31 12.81 19.87
N PHE A 41 -1.12 12.72 19.29
CA PHE A 41 0.00 11.88 19.71
C PHE A 41 1.30 12.39 19.07
N SER A 42 2.45 11.93 19.55
CA SER A 42 3.73 12.19 18.89
C SER A 42 3.82 11.37 17.61
N ILE A 43 4.14 12.02 16.48
CA ILE A 43 4.31 11.37 15.18
C ILE A 43 5.75 11.51 14.68
N ARG A 44 6.32 10.41 14.21
CA ARG A 44 7.56 10.41 13.42
C ARG A 44 7.27 9.87 12.04
N LEU A 45 7.33 10.75 11.04
CA LEU A 45 7.22 10.39 9.63
C LEU A 45 8.54 9.77 9.16
N LEU A 46 8.46 8.54 8.67
CA LEU A 46 9.56 7.78 8.10
C LEU A 46 9.37 7.72 6.58
N GLY A 47 10.00 8.66 5.88
CA GLY A 47 9.93 8.82 4.44
C GLY A 47 11.24 8.50 3.72
N PRO A 48 11.29 8.67 2.38
CA PRO A 48 12.45 8.31 1.55
C PRO A 48 13.77 8.98 1.96
N SER A 49 13.71 10.09 2.69
CA SER A 49 14.89 10.77 3.26
C SER A 49 15.77 9.87 4.13
N LEU A 50 15.23 8.77 4.68
CA LEU A 50 16.01 7.73 5.37
C LEU A 50 17.07 7.06 4.48
N LEU A 51 16.91 7.11 3.16
CA LEU A 51 17.89 6.60 2.19
C LEU A 51 19.03 7.59 1.93
N GLY A 52 18.96 8.81 2.48
CA GLY A 52 19.94 9.87 2.29
C GLY A 52 20.14 10.17 0.80
N PRO A 53 21.39 10.21 0.29
CA PRO A 53 21.68 10.46 -1.12
C PRO A 53 21.05 9.46 -2.11
N ARG A 54 20.63 8.28 -1.63
CA ARG A 54 19.98 7.24 -2.44
C ARG A 54 18.45 7.39 -2.52
N ALA A 55 17.88 8.37 -1.82
CA ALA A 55 16.46 8.66 -1.93
C ALA A 55 16.09 9.01 -3.37
N PRO A 56 15.00 8.45 -3.92
CA PRO A 56 14.52 8.84 -5.24
C PRO A 56 14.19 10.33 -5.24
N ARG A 57 14.66 11.05 -6.26
CA ARG A 57 14.28 12.44 -6.46
C ARG A 57 12.93 12.50 -7.16
N GLU A 58 12.30 13.67 -7.10
CA GLU A 58 11.05 14.00 -7.77
C GLU A 58 10.97 13.51 -9.23
N LYS A 59 12.06 13.71 -9.98
CA LYS A 59 12.18 13.34 -11.40
C LYS A 59 12.30 11.82 -11.62
N ASP A 60 12.65 11.05 -10.60
CA ASP A 60 12.92 9.62 -10.69
C ASP A 60 11.66 8.77 -10.55
N LEU A 61 10.64 9.26 -9.83
CA LEU A 61 9.41 8.51 -9.59
C LEU A 61 8.51 8.44 -10.84
N GLY A 62 8.42 9.53 -11.61
CA GLY A 62 7.63 9.58 -12.86
C GLY A 62 8.25 8.84 -14.05
N ARG A 63 9.53 8.46 -13.98
CA ARG A 63 10.26 7.76 -15.07
C ARG A 63 10.90 6.44 -14.60
N CYS A 64 10.41 5.89 -13.50
CA CYS A 64 11.04 4.74 -12.87
C CYS A 64 10.76 3.47 -13.69
N SER A 65 11.81 2.79 -14.17
CA SER A 65 11.64 1.43 -14.67
C SER A 65 11.23 0.51 -13.52
N THR A 66 10.47 -0.54 -13.82
CA THR A 66 9.99 -1.51 -12.81
C THR A 66 11.11 -2.06 -11.92
N ARG A 67 12.31 -2.28 -12.49
CA ARG A 67 13.48 -2.74 -11.72
C ARG A 67 13.99 -1.69 -10.73
N ARG A 68 14.04 -0.42 -11.14
CA ARG A 68 14.48 0.68 -10.27
C ARG A 68 13.48 0.90 -9.14
N TYR A 69 12.18 0.80 -9.44
CA TYR A 69 11.12 0.86 -8.44
C TYR A 69 11.20 -0.28 -7.41
N ALA A 70 11.37 -1.51 -7.88
CA ALA A 70 11.54 -2.67 -7.00
C ALA A 70 12.78 -2.51 -6.09
N ARG A 71 13.90 -2.01 -6.64
CA ARG A 71 15.10 -1.75 -5.85
C ARG A 71 14.86 -0.70 -4.77
N PHE A 72 14.16 0.39 -5.10
CA PHE A 72 13.74 1.40 -4.14
C PHE A 72 12.89 0.77 -3.02
N CYS A 73 11.88 -0.04 -3.35
CA CYS A 73 11.04 -0.71 -2.35
C CYS A 73 11.86 -1.54 -1.37
N PHE A 74 12.85 -2.31 -1.87
CA PHE A 74 13.72 -3.13 -1.02
C PHE A 74 14.66 -2.29 -0.14
N ASP A 75 15.29 -1.26 -0.71
CA ASP A 75 16.20 -0.40 0.05
C ASP A 75 15.42 0.39 1.11
N PHE A 76 14.23 0.90 0.77
CA PHE A 76 13.35 1.61 1.68
C PHE A 76 12.84 0.72 2.81
N GLU A 77 12.33 -0.48 2.49
CA GLU A 77 11.92 -1.49 3.48
C GLU A 77 13.03 -1.75 4.51
N ARG A 78 14.26 -2.01 4.03
CA ARG A 78 15.39 -2.26 4.93
C ARG A 78 15.67 -1.08 5.84
N ALA A 79 15.69 0.13 5.28
CA ALA A 79 15.97 1.34 6.03
C ALA A 79 14.90 1.62 7.08
N VAL A 80 13.62 1.61 6.69
CA VAL A 80 12.51 1.91 7.60
C VAL A 80 12.35 0.84 8.67
N THR A 81 12.53 -0.44 8.33
CA THR A 81 12.49 -1.52 9.32
C THR A 81 13.62 -1.36 10.33
N SER A 82 14.84 -1.07 9.87
CA SER A 82 15.99 -0.90 10.78
C SER A 82 15.78 0.29 11.70
N GLU A 83 15.22 1.38 11.17
CA GLU A 83 14.91 2.57 11.96
C GLU A 83 13.84 2.33 13.02
N ILE A 84 12.76 1.61 12.67
CA ILE A 84 11.69 1.25 13.62
C ILE A 84 12.22 0.39 14.76
N LEU A 85 13.16 -0.52 14.47
CA LEU A 85 13.72 -1.43 15.47
C LEU A 85 14.57 -0.75 16.56
N HIS A 86 14.91 0.54 16.40
CA HIS A 86 15.53 1.34 17.46
C HIS A 86 14.54 1.77 18.56
N TYR A 87 13.23 1.59 18.35
CA TYR A 87 12.19 2.00 19.29
C TYR A 87 11.77 0.87 20.22
N ASP A 88 11.26 1.24 21.40
CA ASP A 88 10.58 0.31 22.30
C ASP A 88 9.16 0.01 21.76
N PRO A 89 8.85 -1.26 21.40
CA PRO A 89 7.53 -1.65 20.88
C PRO A 89 6.39 -1.41 21.86
N ARG A 90 6.65 -1.29 23.17
CA ARG A 90 5.63 -0.98 24.18
C ARG A 90 5.24 0.50 24.20
N ARG A 91 6.06 1.35 23.56
CA ARG A 91 5.90 2.80 23.54
C ARG A 91 5.65 3.36 22.15
N ALA A 92 5.85 2.56 21.11
CA ALA A 92 5.69 2.96 19.72
C ALA A 92 4.78 1.97 18.96
N GLY A 93 3.86 2.52 18.18
CA GLY A 93 3.07 1.79 17.19
C GLY A 93 3.50 2.18 15.79
N VAL A 94 3.29 1.30 14.83
CA VAL A 94 3.67 1.52 13.43
C VAL A 94 2.42 1.66 12.59
N LEU A 95 2.36 2.71 11.79
CA LEU A 95 1.36 2.88 10.76
C LEU A 95 2.05 2.82 9.40
N SER A 96 1.71 1.83 8.58
CA SER A 96 2.23 1.69 7.22
C SER A 96 1.25 2.29 6.23
N ASN A 97 1.67 3.33 5.50
CA ASN A 97 0.86 3.93 4.45
C ASN A 97 0.84 3.12 3.15
N ASP A 98 1.83 2.25 2.97
CA ASP A 98 2.07 1.56 1.71
C ASP A 98 2.33 0.07 1.99
N VAL A 99 1.91 -0.81 1.08
CA VAL A 99 2.11 -2.27 1.24
C VAL A 99 3.40 -2.70 0.55
N SER A 100 3.58 -2.37 -0.73
CA SER A 100 4.74 -2.79 -1.52
C SER A 100 6.05 -2.15 -1.03
N GLU A 101 5.95 -0.93 -0.50
CA GLU A 101 7.04 -0.13 0.06
C GLU A 101 7.05 -0.19 1.59
N GLY A 102 6.10 -0.92 2.19
CA GLY A 102 5.98 -1.07 3.63
C GLY A 102 7.20 -1.76 4.27
N PRO A 103 7.33 -1.66 5.60
CA PRO A 103 8.39 -2.34 6.35
C PRO A 103 8.27 -3.86 6.27
N ASP A 104 9.26 -4.57 6.83
CA ASP A 104 9.16 -6.00 7.10
C ASP A 104 8.15 -6.26 8.23
N PHE A 105 6.88 -6.41 7.87
CA PHE A 105 5.77 -6.60 8.81
C PHE A 105 5.99 -7.77 9.77
N ARG A 106 6.52 -8.89 9.25
CA ARG A 106 6.80 -10.07 10.06
C ARG A 106 7.82 -9.76 11.14
N ARG A 107 8.96 -9.19 10.75
CA ARG A 107 10.06 -8.90 11.68
C ARG A 107 9.64 -7.91 12.75
N LEU A 108 8.82 -6.91 12.41
CA LEU A 108 8.30 -5.96 13.38
C LEU A 108 7.29 -6.59 14.34
N ALA A 109 6.39 -7.45 13.85
CA ALA A 109 5.44 -8.16 14.70
C ALA A 109 6.14 -9.16 15.65
N GLU A 110 7.16 -9.88 15.17
CA GLU A 110 7.99 -10.77 16.01
C GLU A 110 8.73 -10.01 17.12
N LYS A 111 8.96 -8.70 16.94
CA LYS A 111 9.52 -7.81 17.97
C LYS A 111 8.46 -7.20 18.88
N GLY A 112 7.18 -7.42 18.61
CA GLY A 112 6.06 -7.00 19.46
C GLY A 112 5.49 -5.63 19.14
N PHE A 113 5.79 -5.05 17.97
CA PHE A 113 5.18 -3.79 17.55
C PHE A 113 3.69 -3.97 17.21
N ASP A 114 2.85 -3.04 17.65
CA ASP A 114 1.49 -2.89 17.13
C ASP A 114 1.55 -2.25 15.73
N LEU A 115 1.21 -3.05 14.71
CA LEU A 115 1.25 -2.66 13.31
C LEU A 115 -0.17 -2.36 12.78
N PHE A 116 -0.34 -1.24 12.10
CA PHE A 116 -1.55 -0.91 11.34
C PHE A 116 -1.17 -0.59 9.90
N THR A 117 -1.99 -1.00 8.93
CA THR A 117 -1.70 -0.77 7.51
C THR A 117 -2.86 -0.04 6.84
N VAL A 118 -2.56 1.07 6.17
CA VAL A 118 -3.49 1.83 5.33
C VAL A 118 -3.38 1.29 3.90
N TYR A 119 -4.50 0.93 3.30
CA TYR A 119 -4.58 0.52 1.90
C TYR A 119 -5.19 1.62 1.07
N HIS A 120 -4.45 2.13 0.08
CA HIS A 120 -5.00 3.05 -0.93
C HIS A 120 -5.60 2.32 -2.11
N VAL A 121 -5.04 1.16 -2.42
CA VAL A 121 -5.44 0.25 -3.49
C VAL A 121 -5.21 -1.18 -3.01
N ASP A 122 -6.05 -2.12 -3.47
CA ASP A 122 -5.67 -3.53 -3.43
C ASP A 122 -4.66 -3.76 -4.56
N VAL A 123 -3.41 -4.07 -4.24
CA VAL A 123 -2.41 -4.27 -5.30
C VAL A 123 -2.71 -5.55 -6.09
N VAL A 124 -3.36 -6.54 -5.47
CA VAL A 124 -3.80 -7.78 -6.14
C VAL A 124 -4.96 -7.50 -7.10
N ASP A 125 -5.98 -6.77 -6.68
CA ASP A 125 -7.08 -6.37 -7.58
C ASP A 125 -6.58 -5.43 -8.68
N TYR A 126 -5.70 -4.49 -8.35
CA TYR A 126 -5.06 -3.60 -9.31
C TYR A 126 -4.30 -4.40 -10.38
N VAL A 127 -3.51 -5.39 -9.96
CA VAL A 127 -2.78 -6.25 -10.90
C VAL A 127 -3.73 -7.13 -11.73
N ALA A 128 -4.75 -7.71 -11.11
CA ALA A 128 -5.76 -8.52 -11.80
C ALA A 128 -6.49 -7.72 -12.89
N ARG A 129 -6.88 -6.48 -12.59
CA ARG A 129 -7.63 -5.63 -13.51
C ARG A 129 -6.76 -5.02 -14.60
N LEU A 130 -5.59 -4.48 -14.27
CA LEU A 130 -4.75 -3.79 -15.26
C LEU A 130 -3.90 -4.74 -16.10
N TYR A 131 -3.24 -5.72 -15.47
CA TYR A 131 -2.30 -6.59 -16.20
C TYR A 131 -2.99 -7.83 -16.76
N LEU A 132 -4.02 -8.35 -16.08
CA LEU A 132 -4.76 -9.53 -16.54
C LEU A 132 -6.13 -9.17 -17.15
N ARG A 133 -6.40 -7.87 -17.38
CA ARG A 133 -7.64 -7.36 -17.99
C ARG A 133 -8.92 -7.88 -17.31
N GLY A 134 -8.85 -8.21 -16.02
CA GLY A 134 -9.97 -8.80 -15.27
C GLY A 134 -10.31 -10.25 -15.63
N TRP A 135 -9.50 -10.92 -16.46
CA TRP A 135 -9.73 -12.32 -16.86
C TRP A 135 -9.53 -13.30 -15.70
N VAL A 136 -8.77 -12.90 -14.69
CA VAL A 136 -8.54 -13.70 -13.48
C VAL A 136 -9.06 -12.94 -12.29
N ARG A 137 -9.89 -13.59 -11.50
CA ARG A 137 -10.41 -12.99 -10.27
C ARG A 137 -9.27 -12.83 -9.24
N PRO A 138 -9.26 -11.75 -8.44
CA PRO A 138 -8.24 -11.52 -7.41
C PRO A 138 -8.07 -12.71 -6.44
N GLU A 139 -9.18 -13.38 -6.12
CA GLU A 139 -9.18 -14.54 -5.21
C GLU A 139 -8.41 -15.72 -5.80
N THR A 140 -8.57 -15.95 -7.11
CA THR A 140 -7.85 -17.00 -7.84
C THR A 140 -6.34 -16.71 -7.86
N LEU A 141 -5.92 -15.45 -7.99
CA LEU A 141 -4.51 -15.07 -7.94
C LEU A 141 -3.91 -15.26 -6.55
N ALA A 142 -4.64 -14.86 -5.50
CA ALA A 142 -4.23 -15.07 -4.12
C ALA A 142 -4.15 -16.57 -3.76
N GLY A 143 -5.11 -17.37 -4.22
CA GLY A 143 -5.15 -18.83 -4.01
C GLY A 143 -4.05 -19.58 -4.78
N VAL A 144 -3.86 -19.27 -6.07
CA VAL A 144 -2.78 -19.85 -6.91
C VAL A 144 -1.41 -19.52 -6.33
N ARG A 145 -1.25 -18.33 -5.73
CA ARG A 145 -0.04 -17.97 -4.99
C ARG A 145 0.17 -18.87 -3.77
N GLY A 146 -0.87 -19.12 -2.97
CA GLY A 146 -0.81 -20.03 -1.82
C GLY A 146 -0.36 -21.44 -2.21
N PHE A 147 -0.86 -21.93 -3.34
CA PHE A 147 -0.46 -23.22 -3.92
C PHE A 147 0.98 -23.21 -4.46
N LEU A 148 1.40 -22.14 -5.14
CA LEU A 148 2.76 -22.01 -5.69
C LEU A 148 3.84 -21.80 -4.62
N ASP A 149 3.53 -21.11 -3.51
CA ASP A 149 4.46 -20.97 -2.38
C ASP A 149 4.69 -22.32 -1.67
N ALA A 150 3.74 -23.25 -1.75
CA ALA A 150 3.87 -24.63 -1.26
C ALA A 150 4.58 -25.58 -2.27
N SER A 151 4.93 -25.09 -3.46
CA SER A 151 5.51 -25.88 -4.54
C SER A 151 6.99 -25.51 -4.82
N PRO A 152 7.84 -26.47 -5.26
CA PRO A 152 9.22 -26.19 -5.66
C PRO A 152 9.36 -25.18 -6.83
N LEU A 153 8.28 -24.87 -7.56
CA LEU A 153 8.25 -23.81 -8.59
C LEU A 153 8.37 -22.38 -8.02
N ARG A 154 8.39 -22.20 -6.70
CA ARG A 154 8.60 -20.90 -6.01
C ARG A 154 9.80 -20.09 -6.54
N ARG A 155 10.83 -20.74 -7.12
CA ARG A 155 12.01 -20.08 -7.71
C ARG A 155 11.74 -19.38 -9.04
N PHE A 156 10.69 -19.76 -9.77
CA PHE A 156 10.38 -19.24 -11.10
C PHE A 156 9.45 -18.01 -11.09
N LEU A 157 8.86 -17.70 -9.93
CA LEU A 157 8.05 -16.50 -9.74
C LEU A 157 8.95 -15.25 -9.72
N LEU A 158 8.90 -14.49 -10.82
CA LEU A 158 9.63 -13.24 -11.05
C LEU A 158 9.51 -12.28 -9.85
N GLY A 159 10.63 -11.66 -9.47
CA GLY A 159 10.82 -10.98 -8.18
C GLY A 159 9.77 -9.93 -7.77
N LEU A 160 9.10 -9.29 -8.72
CA LEU A 160 8.04 -8.30 -8.44
C LEU A 160 6.76 -8.97 -7.90
N TRP A 161 6.40 -10.15 -8.43
CA TRP A 161 5.24 -10.92 -7.96
C TRP A 161 5.46 -11.46 -6.55
N LYS A 162 6.69 -11.90 -6.22
CA LYS A 162 7.07 -12.28 -4.85
C LYS A 162 7.02 -11.09 -3.89
N LEU A 163 7.50 -9.93 -4.33
CA LEU A 163 7.53 -8.73 -3.51
C LEU A 163 6.11 -8.26 -3.15
N VAL A 164 5.25 -8.08 -4.15
CA VAL A 164 3.93 -7.48 -3.95
C VAL A 164 2.98 -8.41 -3.19
N PHE A 165 2.81 -9.65 -3.66
CA PHE A 165 1.87 -10.58 -3.04
C PHE A 165 2.34 -11.08 -1.68
N GLY A 166 3.66 -11.29 -1.53
CA GLY A 166 4.27 -11.67 -0.25
C GLY A 166 4.07 -10.58 0.80
N LYS A 167 4.40 -9.33 0.47
CA LYS A 167 4.18 -8.20 1.39
C LYS A 167 2.73 -7.97 1.71
N GLN A 168 1.83 -8.06 0.72
CA GLN A 168 0.41 -7.90 1.00
C GLN A 168 -0.07 -8.97 1.99
N ARG A 169 0.31 -10.24 1.79
CA ARG A 169 0.00 -11.31 2.73
C ARG A 169 0.57 -11.05 4.13
N ASP A 170 1.83 -10.63 4.21
CA ASP A 170 2.47 -10.35 5.49
C ASP A 170 1.80 -9.16 6.20
N SER A 171 1.46 -8.10 5.48
CA SER A 171 0.72 -6.97 6.04
C SER A 171 -0.65 -7.39 6.58
N VAL A 172 -1.40 -8.24 5.87
CA VAL A 172 -2.69 -8.76 6.35
C VAL A 172 -2.52 -9.63 7.59
N LYS A 173 -1.51 -10.50 7.59
CA LYS A 173 -1.29 -11.46 8.68
C LYS A 173 -0.81 -10.77 9.95
N TYR A 174 0.20 -9.91 9.83
CA TYR A 174 0.95 -9.36 10.95
C TYR A 174 0.43 -8.00 11.44
N SER A 175 -0.34 -7.24 10.65
CA SER A 175 -0.90 -5.96 11.10
C SER A 175 -2.14 -6.13 11.95
N ARG A 176 -2.11 -5.67 13.21
CA ARG A 176 -3.23 -5.68 14.15
C ARG A 176 -4.55 -5.19 13.54
N GLY A 177 -4.52 -4.15 12.73
CA GLY A 177 -5.67 -3.70 11.94
C GLY A 177 -5.28 -3.17 10.56
N LEU A 178 -6.21 -3.30 9.61
CA LEU A 178 -6.11 -2.77 8.26
C LEU A 178 -7.13 -1.64 8.11
N ILE A 179 -6.73 -0.54 7.48
CA ILE A 179 -7.58 0.63 7.25
C ILE A 179 -7.77 0.76 5.74
N VAL A 180 -9.02 0.79 5.30
CA VAL A 180 -9.40 0.76 3.88
C VAL A 180 -10.40 1.88 3.54
N PRO A 181 -10.46 2.38 2.29
CA PRO A 181 -11.32 3.48 1.90
C PRO A 181 -12.77 3.06 1.65
N SER A 182 -13.06 1.77 1.51
CA SER A 182 -14.41 1.33 1.14
C SER A 182 -14.72 -0.10 1.62
N ASP A 183 -16.01 -0.37 1.77
CA ASP A 183 -16.52 -1.73 1.99
C ASP A 183 -16.19 -2.65 0.82
N GLY A 184 -16.11 -2.12 -0.40
CA GLY A 184 -15.67 -2.88 -1.57
C GLY A 184 -14.27 -3.46 -1.38
N LEU A 185 -13.32 -2.63 -0.93
CA LEU A 185 -11.96 -3.09 -0.64
C LEU A 185 -11.92 -4.09 0.51
N LYS A 186 -12.68 -3.83 1.60
CA LYS A 186 -12.83 -4.77 2.72
C LYS A 186 -13.32 -6.14 2.25
N ARG A 187 -14.37 -6.18 1.43
CA ARG A 187 -14.91 -7.43 0.88
C ARG A 187 -13.87 -8.17 0.04
N THR A 188 -13.11 -7.45 -0.80
CA THR A 188 -12.05 -8.07 -1.61
C THR A 188 -10.95 -8.68 -0.73
N LEU A 189 -10.46 -7.95 0.29
CA LEU A 189 -9.46 -8.49 1.22
C LEU A 189 -9.97 -9.74 1.96
N LEU A 190 -11.22 -9.73 2.44
CA LEU A 190 -11.80 -10.89 3.12
C LEU A 190 -11.93 -12.11 2.20
N ARG A 191 -12.23 -11.91 0.91
CA ARG A 191 -12.26 -13.02 -0.07
C ARG A 191 -10.86 -13.53 -0.42
N CYS A 192 -9.86 -12.64 -0.50
CA CYS A 192 -8.48 -13.00 -0.78
C CYS A 192 -7.77 -13.66 0.42
N TYR A 193 -8.18 -13.32 1.64
CA TYR A 193 -7.57 -13.77 2.89
C TYR A 193 -8.65 -14.17 3.90
N PRO A 194 -9.31 -15.33 3.73
CA PRO A 194 -10.47 -15.73 4.54
C PRO A 194 -10.16 -15.91 6.04
N ASP A 195 -8.89 -16.11 6.39
CA ASP A 195 -8.45 -16.31 7.77
C ASP A 195 -8.40 -15.00 8.59
N ILE A 196 -8.58 -13.82 7.98
CA ILE A 196 -8.57 -12.55 8.72
C ILE A 196 -9.95 -12.28 9.36
N PRO A 197 -10.00 -12.01 10.68
CA PRO A 197 -11.22 -11.54 11.33
C PRO A 197 -11.75 -10.24 10.70
N PRO A 198 -13.06 -10.16 10.34
CA PRO A 198 -13.64 -8.98 9.70
C PRO A 198 -13.56 -7.68 10.51
N ASP A 199 -13.45 -7.78 11.83
CA ASP A 199 -13.31 -6.66 12.77
C ASP A 199 -11.90 -6.04 12.77
N ARG A 200 -10.89 -6.74 12.24
CA ARG A 200 -9.54 -6.17 12.00
C ARG A 200 -9.49 -5.23 10.80
N ILE A 201 -10.52 -5.22 9.93
CA ILE A 201 -10.57 -4.36 8.75
C ILE A 201 -11.54 -3.21 9.00
N HIS A 202 -10.98 -2.02 9.16
CA HIS A 202 -11.69 -0.78 9.43
C HIS A 202 -11.89 0.00 8.14
N VAL A 203 -13.16 0.26 7.80
CA VAL A 203 -13.50 1.11 6.66
C VAL A 203 -13.54 2.55 7.14
N LEU A 204 -12.65 3.37 6.62
CA LEU A 204 -12.65 4.81 6.81
C LEU A 204 -12.73 5.44 5.42
N PRO A 205 -13.90 5.90 4.98
CA PRO A 205 -14.02 6.42 3.62
C PRO A 205 -13.22 7.71 3.44
N TRP A 206 -12.34 7.71 2.45
CA TRP A 206 -11.63 8.89 1.97
C TRP A 206 -11.65 8.91 0.44
N GLY A 207 -11.71 10.10 -0.15
CA GLY A 207 -11.76 10.26 -1.60
C GLY A 207 -13.14 10.07 -2.25
N SER A 208 -14.14 9.55 -1.52
CA SER A 208 -15.55 9.61 -1.93
C SER A 208 -16.33 10.54 -0.99
N ARG A 209 -17.00 11.54 -1.58
CA ARG A 209 -18.15 12.15 -0.91
C ARG A 209 -19.19 11.03 -0.76
N ARG A 210 -19.93 10.99 0.36
CA ARG A 210 -21.07 10.08 0.57
C ARG A 210 -22.16 10.38 -0.47
N GLU A 211 -21.97 9.96 -1.71
CA GLU A 211 -23.03 9.77 -2.68
C GLU A 211 -22.87 8.32 -3.16
N SER A 212 -23.97 7.59 -3.08
CA SER A 212 -24.09 6.15 -3.28
C SER A 212 -23.19 5.62 -4.40
N PHE A 213 -22.34 4.66 -4.08
CA PHE A 213 -21.56 3.92 -5.06
C PHE A 213 -22.49 3.01 -5.86
N ASP A 214 -22.79 3.40 -7.10
CA ASP A 214 -23.49 2.54 -8.05
C ASP A 214 -22.48 1.61 -8.73
N GLU A 215 -22.46 0.35 -8.30
CA GLU A 215 -21.57 -0.70 -8.77
C GLU A 215 -21.77 -0.98 -10.27
N ALA A 216 -22.96 -0.71 -10.82
CA ALA A 216 -23.25 -0.87 -12.24
C ALA A 216 -22.63 0.27 -13.08
N ALA A 217 -22.63 1.49 -12.57
CA ALA A 217 -22.03 2.65 -13.25
C ALA A 217 -20.50 2.52 -13.34
N ALA A 218 -19.85 2.04 -12.27
CA ALA A 218 -18.41 1.81 -12.25
C ALA A 218 -17.98 0.68 -13.21
N ALA A 219 -18.79 -0.38 -13.34
CA ALA A 219 -18.56 -1.45 -14.30
C ALA A 219 -18.73 -0.98 -15.76
N SER A 220 -19.73 -0.12 -16.03
CA SER A 220 -19.98 0.45 -17.36
C SER A 220 -18.89 1.43 -17.81
N ALA A 221 -18.33 2.21 -16.89
CA ALA A 221 -17.20 3.11 -17.17
C ALA A 221 -15.91 2.34 -17.50
N ALA A 222 -15.68 1.21 -16.83
CA ALA A 222 -14.54 0.33 -17.10
C ALA A 222 -14.66 -0.47 -18.41
N ALA A 223 -15.89 -0.66 -18.92
CA ALA A 223 -16.16 -1.41 -20.14
C ALA A 223 -16.16 -0.57 -21.42
N SER A 224 -16.07 0.77 -21.32
CA SER A 224 -16.08 1.66 -22.49
C SER A 224 -14.66 1.76 -23.10
N PRO A 225 -14.42 1.27 -24.33
CA PRO A 225 -13.15 1.49 -25.01
C PRO A 225 -13.03 2.98 -25.32
N GLY A 226 -11.95 3.61 -24.87
CA GLY A 226 -11.67 5.02 -25.10
C GLY A 226 -11.84 5.37 -26.58
N ARG A 227 -12.78 6.27 -26.87
CA ARG A 227 -12.83 6.98 -28.14
C ARG A 227 -11.48 7.65 -28.36
N SER A 228 -10.85 7.28 -29.46
CA SER A 228 -9.70 7.96 -30.04
C SER A 228 -9.91 9.47 -29.97
N CYS A 229 -9.00 10.15 -29.27
CA CYS A 229 -8.88 11.61 -29.35
C CYS A 229 -8.37 11.91 -30.76
N ALA A 230 -9.28 12.27 -31.66
CA ALA A 230 -8.96 12.80 -32.98
C ALA A 230 -8.20 14.11 -32.78
N LEU A 231 -6.89 14.09 -33.06
CA LEU A 231 -6.09 15.29 -33.25
C LEU A 231 -6.57 15.98 -34.52
N SER A 232 -7.23 17.12 -34.33
CA SER A 232 -7.54 18.10 -35.36
C SER A 232 -6.24 18.53 -36.04
N ARG A 233 -6.23 18.45 -37.37
CA ARG A 233 -5.30 19.21 -38.21
C ARG A 233 -5.77 20.66 -38.22
N GLU A 234 -4.90 21.57 -37.85
CA GLU A 234 -4.72 22.88 -38.51
C GLU A 234 -3.22 23.14 -38.62
#